data_AF-A0A8J2X600-F1
#
_entry.id   AF-A0A8J2X600-F1
#
_cell.length_a   1.000
_cell.length_b   1.000
_cell.length_c   1.000
_cell.angle_alpha   90.00
_cell.angle_beta   90.00
_cell.angle_gamma   90.00
#
_symmetry.space_group_name_H-M   'P 1'
#
loop_
_entity.id
_entity.type
_entity.pdbx_description
1 polymer ?
#
loop_
_entity_poly.entity_id
_entity_poly.type
_entity_poly.pdbx_seq_one_letter_code
_entity_poly.pdbx_strand_id
1 'polypeptide(L)'
;MSDFPEYESNSPSLTVEQALTNLQQKEDLGLRYYAAWWLGRFRVSEPKAMNLLMEALTDDTDRTPDGGYPLRRNAATALGKLEATTAVPALIDCLTCEDYYVRESAAQALEMIGDQRAIPALIDLLDGGVEAAVQVVGKPHLRQPYEAILEALGTLGVKNSILLIEPFLGHSTEKVQYAAARALYQLTGQNIYGDRLIQALDGKDLQLRRSALMDLGAIGYLSAAEPIYNTLAENSLKLIALKGLLENHLKDHNNVLSDESKHVMGLMDGLL
;
A
#
# COMPACT_ATOMS: atom_id res chain seq x y z
N MET A 1 4.02 -15.97 -10.28
CA MET A 1 5.40 -16.15 -10.78
C MET A 1 5.81 -14.79 -11.31
N SER A 2 6.45 -14.01 -10.46
CA SER A 2 6.83 -12.63 -10.74
C SER A 2 8.28 -12.62 -11.20
N ASP A 3 8.50 -12.55 -12.50
CA ASP A 3 9.83 -12.31 -13.08
C ASP A 3 10.19 -10.83 -12.90
N PHE A 4 10.45 -10.43 -11.65
CA PHE A 4 11.13 -9.18 -11.36
C PHE A 4 12.56 -9.53 -10.95
N PRO A 5 13.58 -8.88 -11.52
CA PRO A 5 14.94 -9.08 -11.07
C PRO A 5 15.01 -8.65 -9.59
N GLU A 6 15.29 -9.61 -8.72
CA GLU A 6 15.84 -9.32 -7.39
C GLU A 6 17.13 -8.53 -7.64
N TYR A 7 17.06 -7.21 -7.56
CA TYR A 7 18.25 -6.37 -7.53
C TYR A 7 18.97 -6.71 -6.22
N GLU A 8 19.88 -7.67 -6.32
CA GLU A 8 20.76 -8.11 -5.25
C GLU A 8 21.38 -6.92 -4.53
N SER A 9 21.60 -7.08 -3.22
CA SER A 9 22.17 -6.12 -2.28
C SER A 9 23.59 -5.63 -2.61
N ASN A 10 24.11 -5.94 -3.80
CA ASN A 10 25.46 -5.63 -4.29
C ASN A 10 25.49 -4.64 -5.47
N SER A 11 24.34 -4.08 -5.89
CA SER A 11 24.36 -2.96 -6.85
C SER A 11 25.02 -1.73 -6.21
N PRO A 12 26.00 -1.06 -6.86
CA PRO A 12 26.62 0.13 -6.29
C PRO A 12 25.54 1.17 -5.94
N SER A 13 25.59 1.68 -4.71
CA SER A 13 24.66 2.72 -4.27
C SER A 13 24.81 3.93 -5.19
N LEU A 14 23.73 4.31 -5.87
CA LEU A 14 23.70 5.54 -6.65
C LEU A 14 23.92 6.73 -5.73
N THR A 15 24.58 7.77 -6.23
CA THR A 15 24.42 9.11 -5.67
C THR A 15 23.10 9.72 -6.13
N VAL A 16 22.61 10.77 -5.43
CA VAL A 16 21.41 11.50 -5.88
C VAL A 16 21.58 12.00 -7.31
N GLU A 17 22.72 12.62 -7.63
CA GLU A 17 23.03 13.12 -8.99
C GLU A 17 22.97 12.02 -10.06
N GLN A 18 23.52 10.83 -9.76
CA GLN A 18 23.45 9.69 -10.66
C GLN A 18 22.02 9.20 -10.85
N ALA A 19 21.23 9.11 -9.79
CA ALA A 19 19.83 8.71 -9.89
C ALA A 19 19.02 9.68 -10.75
N LEU A 20 19.19 11.00 -10.56
CA LEU A 20 18.50 11.99 -11.39
C LEU A 20 18.93 11.91 -12.86
N THR A 21 20.24 11.74 -13.11
CA THR A 21 20.79 11.59 -14.47
C THR A 21 20.24 10.34 -15.15
N ASN A 22 20.25 9.22 -14.43
CA ASN A 22 19.74 7.94 -14.90
C ASN A 22 18.23 7.99 -15.18
N LEU A 23 17.45 8.75 -14.41
CA LEU A 23 16.01 8.91 -14.65
C LEU A 23 15.70 9.79 -15.86
N GLN A 24 16.52 10.83 -16.09
CA GLN A 24 16.32 11.84 -17.14
C GLN A 24 16.71 11.35 -18.56
N GLN A 25 17.73 10.50 -18.67
CA GLN A 25 18.15 9.94 -19.95
C GLN A 25 17.09 8.99 -20.55
N LYS A 26 17.20 8.65 -21.85
CA LYS A 26 16.21 7.83 -22.60
C LYS A 26 16.80 6.59 -23.27
N GLU A 27 18.08 6.32 -23.09
CA GLU A 27 18.82 5.25 -23.76
C GLU A 27 18.72 3.92 -22.99
N ASP A 28 18.95 3.95 -21.68
CA ASP A 28 18.93 2.77 -20.82
C ASP A 28 17.68 2.74 -19.93
N LEU A 29 16.66 2.01 -20.37
CA LEU A 29 15.38 1.88 -19.65
C LEU A 29 15.55 1.22 -18.28
N GLY A 30 16.50 0.28 -18.14
CA GLY A 30 16.78 -0.40 -16.88
C GLY A 30 17.34 0.55 -15.83
N LEU A 31 18.24 1.46 -16.22
CA LEU A 31 18.76 2.49 -15.33
C LEU A 31 17.69 3.50 -14.92
N ARG A 32 16.74 3.86 -15.81
CA ARG A 32 15.61 4.73 -15.45
C ARG A 32 14.72 4.05 -14.43
N TYR A 33 14.36 2.79 -14.69
CA TYR A 33 13.56 1.96 -13.79
C TYR A 33 14.19 1.89 -12.39
N TYR A 34 15.48 1.56 -12.32
CA TYR A 34 16.22 1.45 -11.07
C TYR A 34 16.35 2.80 -10.36
N ALA A 35 16.59 3.90 -11.10
CA ALA A 35 16.66 5.24 -10.53
C ALA A 35 15.34 5.68 -9.88
N ALA A 36 14.19 5.45 -10.55
CA ALA A 36 12.89 5.77 -9.98
C ALA A 36 12.64 5.00 -8.67
N TRP A 37 12.94 3.70 -8.66
CA TRP A 37 12.87 2.89 -7.44
C TRP A 37 13.79 3.43 -6.33
N TRP A 38 15.04 3.76 -6.67
CA TRP A 38 16.06 4.21 -5.73
C TRP A 38 15.65 5.53 -5.05
N LEU A 39 15.17 6.51 -5.83
CA LEU A 39 14.69 7.80 -5.31
C LEU A 39 13.59 7.63 -4.26
N GLY A 40 12.63 6.74 -4.51
CA GLY A 40 11.58 6.41 -3.55
C GLY A 40 12.11 5.64 -2.33
N ARG A 41 12.97 4.65 -2.54
CA ARG A 41 13.54 3.79 -1.48
C ARG A 41 14.38 4.56 -0.47
N PHE A 42 15.12 5.56 -0.94
CA PHE A 42 16.00 6.41 -0.13
C PHE A 42 15.38 7.76 0.23
N ARG A 43 14.07 7.94 -0.04
CA ARG A 43 13.28 9.12 0.31
C ARG A 43 13.92 10.44 -0.16
N VAL A 44 14.38 10.48 -1.41
CA VAL A 44 14.97 11.67 -2.03
C VAL A 44 13.86 12.66 -2.42
N SER A 45 13.57 13.61 -1.55
CA SER A 45 12.44 14.53 -1.64
C SER A 45 12.75 15.89 -2.26
N GLU A 46 13.90 16.05 -2.92
CA GLU A 46 14.21 17.31 -3.59
C GLU A 46 13.28 17.59 -4.78
N PRO A 47 12.97 18.87 -5.10
CA PRO A 47 12.01 19.21 -6.14
C PRO A 47 12.33 18.62 -7.52
N LYS A 48 13.62 18.50 -7.85
CA LYS A 48 14.05 17.93 -9.14
C LYS A 48 13.71 16.43 -9.23
N ALA A 49 13.90 15.67 -8.14
CA ALA A 49 13.51 14.26 -8.09
C ALA A 49 11.99 14.11 -8.26
N MET A 50 11.20 14.91 -7.55
CA MET A 50 9.73 14.89 -7.65
C MET A 50 9.26 15.20 -9.07
N ASN A 51 9.83 16.24 -9.71
CA ASN A 51 9.46 16.61 -11.07
C ASN A 51 9.78 15.50 -12.09
N LEU A 52 10.97 14.91 -12.01
CA LEU A 52 11.34 13.80 -12.91
C LEU A 52 10.48 12.55 -12.69
N LEU A 53 10.10 12.25 -11.44
CA LEU A 53 9.17 11.16 -11.14
C LEU A 53 7.76 11.45 -11.68
N MET A 54 7.27 12.69 -11.57
CA MET A 54 5.99 13.08 -12.17
C MET A 54 6.01 12.98 -13.70
N GLU A 55 7.10 13.40 -14.35
CA GLU A 55 7.28 13.20 -15.79
C GLU A 55 7.24 11.70 -16.15
N ALA A 56 7.91 10.86 -15.35
CA ALA A 56 7.96 9.42 -15.56
C ALA A 56 6.60 8.71 -15.45
N LEU A 57 5.59 9.29 -14.79
CA LEU A 57 4.21 8.76 -14.76
C LEU A 57 3.55 8.72 -16.14
N THR A 58 4.04 9.52 -17.08
CA THR A 58 3.55 9.58 -18.47
C THR A 58 4.49 8.91 -19.46
N ASP A 59 5.53 8.22 -18.99
CA ASP A 59 6.54 7.63 -19.87
C ASP A 59 5.94 6.52 -20.74
N ASP A 60 6.10 6.64 -22.06
CA ASP A 60 5.63 5.65 -23.02
C ASP A 60 6.75 4.78 -23.62
N THR A 61 7.98 4.96 -23.15
CA THR A 61 9.16 4.34 -23.76
C THR A 61 9.48 2.96 -23.18
N ASP A 62 9.23 2.76 -21.90
CA ASP A 62 9.45 1.49 -21.22
C ASP A 62 8.17 0.64 -21.21
N ARG A 63 8.18 -0.44 -21.98
CA ARG A 63 7.05 -1.35 -22.17
C ARG A 63 7.44 -2.80 -21.93
N THR A 64 6.66 -3.51 -21.13
CA THR A 64 6.79 -4.98 -21.04
C THR A 64 6.15 -5.65 -22.26
N PRO A 65 6.51 -6.91 -22.58
CA PRO A 65 5.90 -7.66 -23.68
C PRO A 65 4.38 -7.81 -23.58
N ASP A 66 3.82 -7.74 -22.37
CA ASP A 66 2.38 -7.81 -22.11
C ASP A 66 1.70 -6.43 -21.99
N GLY A 67 2.38 -5.35 -22.41
CA GLY A 67 1.82 -4.00 -22.52
C GLY A 67 1.89 -3.15 -21.25
N GLY A 68 2.64 -3.58 -20.25
CA GLY A 68 2.83 -2.86 -18.98
C GLY A 68 3.86 -1.74 -19.05
N TYR A 69 3.89 -0.89 -18.02
CA TYR A 69 4.73 0.31 -17.92
C TYR A 69 5.60 0.28 -16.65
N PRO A 70 6.73 -0.44 -16.62
CA PRO A 70 7.53 -0.63 -15.41
C PRO A 70 7.98 0.68 -14.77
N LEU A 71 8.47 1.62 -15.58
CA LEU A 71 8.87 2.95 -15.09
C LEU A 71 7.71 3.71 -14.43
N ARG A 72 6.49 3.67 -14.99
CA ARG A 72 5.31 4.34 -14.39
C ARG A 72 4.95 3.74 -13.03
N ARG A 73 4.99 2.41 -12.90
CA ARG A 73 4.73 1.70 -11.62
C ARG A 73 5.71 2.17 -10.54
N ASN A 74 7.00 2.21 -10.86
CA ASN A 74 8.03 2.65 -9.93
C ASN A 74 7.92 4.14 -9.59
N ALA A 75 7.61 4.98 -10.59
CA ALA A 75 7.42 6.40 -10.38
C ALA A 75 6.25 6.68 -9.43
N ALA A 76 5.10 6.03 -9.64
CA ALA A 76 3.94 6.15 -8.74
C ALA A 76 4.29 5.70 -7.31
N THR A 77 4.91 4.51 -7.18
CA THR A 77 5.37 3.98 -5.89
C THR A 77 6.34 4.95 -5.18
N ALA A 78 7.29 5.52 -5.92
CA ALA A 78 8.26 6.46 -5.37
C ALA A 78 7.59 7.74 -4.89
N LEU A 79 6.68 8.32 -5.67
CA LEU A 79 5.94 9.52 -5.30
C LEU A 79 5.09 9.32 -4.04
N GLY A 80 4.49 8.14 -3.86
CA GLY A 80 3.81 7.75 -2.62
C GLY A 80 4.75 7.73 -1.41
N LYS A 81 5.92 7.09 -1.53
CA LYS A 81 6.95 7.06 -0.47
C LYS A 81 7.53 8.42 -0.11
N LEU A 82 7.49 9.35 -1.05
CA LEU A 82 7.93 10.73 -0.88
C LEU A 82 6.81 11.65 -0.36
N GLU A 83 5.58 11.13 -0.18
CA GLU A 83 4.40 11.90 0.24
C GLU A 83 4.19 13.14 -0.64
N ALA A 84 4.42 13.00 -1.95
CA ALA A 84 4.45 14.10 -2.91
C ALA A 84 3.02 14.61 -3.25
N THR A 85 2.46 15.46 -2.40
CA THR A 85 1.11 16.04 -2.58
C THR A 85 0.90 16.79 -3.89
N THR A 86 1.96 17.33 -4.51
CA THR A 86 1.91 17.97 -5.84
C THR A 86 1.66 16.97 -6.97
N ALA A 87 1.97 15.68 -6.77
CA ALA A 87 1.78 14.62 -7.75
C ALA A 87 0.35 14.04 -7.76
N VAL A 88 -0.50 14.42 -6.80
CA VAL A 88 -1.87 13.87 -6.65
C VAL A 88 -2.69 13.94 -7.96
N PRO A 89 -2.72 15.05 -8.72
CA PRO A 89 -3.44 15.08 -9.99
C PRO A 89 -2.93 14.04 -11.00
N ALA A 90 -1.61 13.91 -11.15
CA ALA A 90 -1.01 12.94 -12.07
C ALA A 90 -1.23 11.49 -11.61
N LEU A 91 -1.23 11.23 -10.29
CA LEU A 91 -1.55 9.92 -9.73
C LEU A 91 -3.03 9.57 -9.93
N ILE A 92 -3.94 10.54 -9.86
CA ILE A 92 -5.36 10.34 -10.20
C ILE A 92 -5.48 9.95 -11.67
N ASP A 93 -4.76 10.60 -12.59
CA ASP A 93 -4.78 10.22 -14.01
C ASP A 93 -4.31 8.76 -14.20
N CYS A 94 -3.29 8.33 -13.46
CA CYS A 94 -2.79 6.95 -13.48
C CYS A 94 -3.82 5.89 -13.05
N LEU A 95 -4.87 6.25 -12.29
CA LEU A 95 -5.96 5.34 -11.95
C LEU A 95 -6.77 4.86 -13.16
N THR A 96 -6.62 5.51 -14.32
CA THR A 96 -7.26 5.11 -15.58
C THR A 96 -6.31 4.43 -16.56
N CYS A 97 -5.05 4.19 -16.15
CA CYS A 97 -4.06 3.53 -17.00
C CYS A 97 -4.51 2.12 -17.39
N GLU A 98 -4.24 1.70 -18.63
CA GLU A 98 -4.54 0.35 -19.12
C GLU A 98 -3.82 -0.73 -18.31
N ASP A 99 -2.61 -0.43 -17.84
CA ASP A 99 -1.83 -1.33 -17.00
C ASP A 99 -2.36 -1.37 -15.57
N TYR A 100 -2.86 -2.54 -15.17
CA TYR A 100 -3.37 -2.83 -13.84
C TYR A 100 -2.38 -2.43 -12.74
N TYR A 101 -1.10 -2.71 -12.92
CA TYR A 101 -0.10 -2.47 -11.90
C TYR A 101 0.22 -0.98 -11.74
N VAL A 102 0.02 -0.17 -12.79
CA VAL A 102 0.09 1.30 -12.65
C VAL A 102 -1.08 1.81 -11.82
N ARG A 103 -2.30 1.30 -12.07
CA ARG A 103 -3.48 1.65 -11.25
C ARG A 103 -3.27 1.26 -9.78
N GLU A 104 -2.72 0.08 -9.53
CA GLU A 104 -2.40 -0.42 -8.19
C GLU A 104 -1.38 0.48 -7.47
N SER A 105 -0.24 0.76 -8.12
CA SER A 105 0.78 1.66 -7.55
C SER A 105 0.24 3.08 -7.31
N ALA A 106 -0.63 3.58 -8.18
CA ALA A 106 -1.26 4.88 -8.03
C ALA A 106 -2.23 4.90 -6.83
N ALA A 107 -3.09 3.90 -6.67
CA ALA A 107 -4.01 3.82 -5.52
C ALA A 107 -3.24 3.74 -4.19
N GLN A 108 -2.18 2.93 -4.13
CA GLN A 108 -1.30 2.85 -2.96
C GLN A 108 -0.58 4.18 -2.69
N ALA A 109 -0.08 4.85 -3.72
CA ALA A 109 0.55 6.15 -3.55
C ALA A 109 -0.42 7.21 -3.02
N LEU A 110 -1.67 7.20 -3.51
CA LEU A 110 -2.72 8.11 -3.06
C LEU A 110 -3.14 7.83 -1.60
N GLU A 111 -3.19 6.57 -1.19
CA GLU A 111 -3.35 6.18 0.23
C GLU A 111 -2.23 6.76 1.10
N MET A 112 -0.97 6.55 0.71
CA MET A 112 0.21 7.02 1.46
C MET A 112 0.24 8.55 1.58
N ILE A 113 -0.17 9.25 0.52
CA ILE A 113 -0.20 10.73 0.50
C ILE A 113 -1.37 11.26 1.36
N GLY A 114 -2.50 10.55 1.40
CA GLY A 114 -3.64 10.94 2.25
C GLY A 114 -4.40 12.19 1.79
N ASP A 115 -4.27 12.58 0.51
CA ASP A 115 -4.94 13.76 -0.03
C ASP A 115 -6.37 13.47 -0.49
N GLN A 116 -7.33 14.22 0.06
CA GLN A 116 -8.76 14.04 -0.21
C GLN A 116 -9.17 14.28 -1.67
N ARG A 117 -8.34 14.95 -2.48
CA ARG A 117 -8.62 15.15 -3.92
C ARG A 117 -8.74 13.83 -4.68
N ALA A 118 -8.16 12.74 -4.18
CA ALA A 118 -8.25 11.41 -4.78
C ALA A 118 -9.58 10.69 -4.56
N ILE A 119 -10.39 11.11 -3.58
CA ILE A 119 -11.58 10.38 -3.13
C ILE A 119 -12.56 10.10 -4.27
N PRO A 120 -12.96 11.08 -5.13
CA PRO A 120 -13.93 10.81 -6.18
C PRO A 120 -13.45 9.71 -7.14
N ALA A 121 -12.20 9.81 -7.61
CA ALA A 121 -11.63 8.84 -8.53
C ALA A 121 -11.48 7.45 -7.92
N LEU A 122 -11.16 7.35 -6.63
CA LEU A 122 -11.10 6.05 -5.92
C LEU A 122 -12.50 5.42 -5.76
N ILE A 123 -13.53 6.21 -5.51
CA ILE A 123 -14.93 5.73 -5.43
C ILE A 123 -15.37 5.19 -6.80
N ASP A 124 -15.08 5.91 -7.89
CA ASP A 124 -15.48 5.52 -9.24
C ASP A 124 -14.89 4.15 -9.65
N LEU A 125 -13.72 3.76 -9.12
CA LEU A 125 -13.14 2.44 -9.39
C LEU A 125 -13.88 1.27 -8.71
N LEU A 126 -14.79 1.54 -7.78
CA LEU A 126 -15.68 0.55 -7.17
C LEU A 126 -17.01 0.41 -7.92
N ASP A 127 -17.19 1.10 -9.05
CA ASP A 127 -18.40 1.00 -9.87
C ASP A 127 -18.71 -0.44 -10.28
N GLY A 128 -19.99 -0.80 -10.20
CA GLY A 128 -20.47 -2.17 -10.38
C GLY A 128 -20.22 -3.11 -9.19
N GLY A 129 -19.54 -2.63 -8.13
CA GLY A 129 -19.38 -3.33 -6.87
C GLY A 129 -18.73 -4.70 -6.99
N VAL A 130 -19.15 -5.63 -6.13
CA VAL A 130 -18.63 -7.00 -6.07
C VAL A 130 -18.86 -7.76 -7.38
N GLU A 131 -19.94 -7.48 -8.11
CA GLU A 131 -20.23 -8.13 -9.40
C GLU A 131 -19.22 -7.73 -10.49
N ALA A 132 -18.71 -6.51 -10.45
CA ALA A 132 -17.66 -6.04 -11.35
C ALA A 132 -16.25 -6.54 -10.94
N ALA A 133 -16.08 -6.95 -9.68
CA ALA A 133 -14.81 -7.37 -9.09
C ALA A 133 -14.36 -8.78 -9.50
N VAL A 134 -14.37 -9.05 -10.80
CA VAL A 134 -14.03 -10.38 -11.35
C VAL A 134 -12.58 -10.44 -11.82
N GLN A 135 -12.03 -11.66 -11.84
CA GLN A 135 -10.73 -11.94 -12.44
C GLN A 135 -10.73 -11.63 -13.93
N VAL A 136 -9.61 -11.10 -14.43
CA VAL A 136 -9.39 -10.95 -15.86
C VAL A 136 -8.88 -12.27 -16.42
N VAL A 137 -9.53 -12.77 -17.48
CA VAL A 137 -9.19 -14.07 -18.08
C VAL A 137 -7.72 -14.08 -18.50
N GLY A 138 -6.97 -15.07 -18.03
CA GLY A 138 -5.54 -15.25 -18.34
C GLY A 138 -4.60 -14.30 -17.58
N LYS A 139 -5.09 -13.52 -16.62
CA LYS A 139 -4.29 -12.62 -15.80
C LYS A 139 -4.39 -12.97 -14.31
N PRO A 140 -3.33 -12.73 -13.52
CA PRO A 140 -3.31 -13.08 -12.09
C PRO A 140 -3.99 -12.04 -11.19
N HIS A 141 -4.83 -11.16 -11.75
CA HIS A 141 -5.39 -10.00 -11.06
C HIS A 141 -6.86 -9.77 -11.43
N LEU A 142 -7.55 -9.00 -10.59
CA LEU A 142 -8.92 -8.56 -10.83
C LEU A 142 -8.95 -7.43 -11.88
N ARG A 143 -10.17 -7.01 -12.27
CA ARG A 143 -10.33 -5.85 -13.17
C ARG A 143 -9.77 -4.56 -12.59
N GLN A 144 -9.91 -4.35 -11.28
CA GLN A 144 -9.35 -3.21 -10.56
C GLN A 144 -8.54 -3.68 -9.35
N PRO A 145 -7.58 -2.87 -8.86
CA PRO A 145 -6.82 -3.16 -7.65
C PRO A 145 -7.68 -2.90 -6.40
N TYR A 146 -8.74 -3.71 -6.22
CA TYR A 146 -9.74 -3.51 -5.16
C TYR A 146 -9.12 -3.46 -3.76
N GLU A 147 -8.07 -4.24 -3.49
CA GLU A 147 -7.33 -4.20 -2.22
C GLU A 147 -6.85 -2.77 -1.93
N ALA A 148 -6.02 -2.20 -2.80
CA ALA A 148 -5.47 -0.86 -2.65
C ALA A 148 -6.55 0.24 -2.64
N ILE A 149 -7.63 0.09 -3.43
CA ILE A 149 -8.72 1.07 -3.47
C ILE A 149 -9.47 1.10 -2.14
N LEU A 150 -9.83 -0.07 -1.59
CA LEU A 150 -10.56 -0.18 -0.33
C LEU A 150 -9.71 0.36 0.84
N GLU A 151 -8.43 -0.01 0.88
CA GLU A 151 -7.46 0.49 1.85
C GLU A 151 -7.32 2.02 1.79
N ALA A 152 -7.20 2.59 0.59
CA ALA A 152 -7.14 4.04 0.40
C ALA A 152 -8.40 4.74 0.93
N LEU A 153 -9.60 4.23 0.63
CA LEU A 153 -10.86 4.82 1.10
C LEU A 153 -11.00 4.75 2.63
N GLY A 154 -10.55 3.67 3.24
CA GLY A 154 -10.49 3.52 4.70
C GLY A 154 -9.56 4.54 5.35
N THR A 155 -8.31 4.61 4.87
CA THR A 155 -7.28 5.54 5.35
C THR A 155 -7.66 7.00 5.15
N LEU A 156 -8.34 7.35 4.06
CA LEU A 156 -8.85 8.70 3.77
C LEU A 156 -10.10 9.08 4.59
N GLY A 157 -10.67 8.16 5.36
CA GLY A 157 -11.81 8.45 6.25
C GLY A 157 -13.13 8.71 5.53
N VAL A 158 -13.34 8.09 4.36
CA VAL A 158 -14.50 8.29 3.47
C VAL A 158 -15.77 7.64 4.04
N LYS A 159 -16.36 8.21 5.11
CA LYS A 159 -17.49 7.57 5.82
C LYS A 159 -18.72 7.29 4.95
N ASN A 160 -18.93 8.05 3.89
CA ASN A 160 -20.04 7.83 2.96
C ASN A 160 -19.83 6.63 2.01
N SER A 161 -18.65 6.00 1.99
CA SER A 161 -18.39 4.78 1.20
C SER A 161 -18.68 3.48 1.97
N ILE A 162 -19.11 3.53 3.23
CA ILE A 162 -19.37 2.32 4.06
C ILE A 162 -20.30 1.34 3.34
N LEU A 163 -21.45 1.81 2.82
CA LEU A 163 -22.42 0.96 2.12
C LEU A 163 -21.89 0.39 0.80
N LEU A 164 -20.90 1.04 0.20
CA LEU A 164 -20.23 0.59 -1.03
C LEU A 164 -19.15 -0.45 -0.71
N ILE A 165 -18.46 -0.32 0.43
CA ILE A 165 -17.38 -1.21 0.88
C ILE A 165 -17.93 -2.49 1.52
N GLU A 166 -19.02 -2.41 2.29
CA GLU A 166 -19.56 -3.54 3.07
C GLU A 166 -19.77 -4.83 2.26
N PRO A 167 -20.31 -4.81 1.02
CA PRO A 167 -20.46 -6.01 0.22
C PRO A 167 -19.14 -6.75 -0.07
N PHE A 168 -18.00 -6.05 -0.11
CA PHE A 168 -16.69 -6.65 -0.39
C PHE A 168 -16.19 -7.57 0.75
N LEU A 169 -16.79 -7.49 1.94
CA LEU A 169 -16.61 -8.49 2.99
C LEU A 169 -17.01 -9.90 2.56
N GLY A 170 -17.86 -10.05 1.55
CA GLY A 170 -18.28 -11.34 0.98
C GLY A 170 -17.57 -11.74 -0.31
N HIS A 171 -16.56 -10.97 -0.76
CA HIS A 171 -15.88 -11.21 -2.03
C HIS A 171 -15.11 -12.54 -2.05
N SER A 172 -14.98 -13.23 -3.19
CA SER A 172 -14.35 -14.56 -3.26
C SER A 172 -12.85 -14.58 -2.97
N THR A 173 -12.17 -13.43 -3.11
CA THR A 173 -10.75 -13.26 -2.83
C THR A 173 -10.54 -12.77 -1.40
N GLU A 174 -9.85 -13.54 -0.57
CA GLU A 174 -9.63 -13.24 0.86
C GLU A 174 -8.96 -11.89 1.09
N LYS A 175 -7.95 -11.53 0.29
CA LYS A 175 -7.30 -10.23 0.42
C LYS A 175 -8.26 -9.05 0.25
N VAL A 176 -9.21 -9.15 -0.68
CA VAL A 176 -10.26 -8.13 -0.86
C VAL A 176 -11.19 -8.08 0.36
N GLN A 177 -11.52 -9.23 0.95
CA GLN A 177 -12.30 -9.27 2.18
C GLN A 177 -11.58 -8.58 3.35
N TYR A 178 -10.26 -8.79 3.47
CA TYR A 178 -9.44 -8.21 4.53
C TYR A 178 -9.24 -6.70 4.33
N ALA A 179 -8.99 -6.25 3.10
CA ALA A 179 -8.96 -4.82 2.77
C ALA A 179 -10.30 -4.12 3.09
N ALA A 180 -11.44 -4.77 2.79
CA ALA A 180 -12.75 -4.27 3.18
C ALA A 180 -12.92 -4.19 4.71
N ALA A 181 -12.51 -5.24 5.44
CA ALA A 181 -12.55 -5.25 6.90
C ALA A 181 -11.68 -4.13 7.51
N ARG A 182 -10.45 -3.97 7.03
CA ARG A 182 -9.56 -2.87 7.40
C ARG A 182 -10.25 -1.52 7.23
N ALA A 183 -10.77 -1.26 6.02
CA ALA A 183 -11.42 0.00 5.72
C ALA A 183 -12.64 0.25 6.62
N LEU A 184 -13.50 -0.74 6.81
CA LEU A 184 -14.68 -0.62 7.67
C LEU A 184 -14.32 -0.41 9.13
N TYR A 185 -13.24 -1.02 9.64
CA TYR A 185 -12.76 -0.71 10.98
C TYR A 185 -12.37 0.77 11.08
N GLN A 186 -11.55 1.29 10.14
CA GLN A 186 -11.13 2.70 10.15
C GLN A 186 -12.32 3.67 10.07
N LEU A 187 -13.37 3.30 9.32
CA LEU A 187 -14.55 4.15 9.12
C LEU A 187 -15.57 4.08 10.26
N THR A 188 -15.65 2.96 10.98
CA THR A 188 -16.73 2.69 11.95
C THR A 188 -16.28 2.46 13.39
N GLY A 189 -15.03 2.05 13.62
CA GLY A 189 -14.51 1.63 14.92
C GLY A 189 -15.12 0.34 15.47
N GLN A 190 -15.84 -0.46 14.66
CA GLN A 190 -16.47 -1.68 15.14
C GLN A 190 -15.48 -2.84 15.22
N ASN A 191 -15.34 -3.42 16.41
CA ASN A 191 -14.39 -4.50 16.71
C ASN A 191 -14.53 -5.73 15.80
N ILE A 192 -15.74 -6.05 15.33
CA ILE A 192 -16.00 -7.19 14.45
C ILE A 192 -15.10 -7.21 13.21
N TYR A 193 -14.71 -6.04 12.71
CA TYR A 193 -13.83 -5.92 11.55
C TYR A 193 -12.36 -6.18 11.91
N GLY A 194 -11.91 -5.72 13.10
CA GLY A 194 -10.58 -6.03 13.62
C GLY A 194 -10.45 -7.52 13.99
N ASP A 195 -11.48 -8.10 14.59
CA ASP A 195 -11.56 -9.54 14.91
C ASP A 195 -11.43 -10.41 13.65
N ARG A 196 -11.98 -9.96 12.53
CA ARG A 196 -11.82 -10.65 11.25
C ARG A 196 -10.38 -10.67 10.75
N LEU A 197 -9.62 -9.59 10.97
CA LEU A 197 -8.19 -9.54 10.63
C LEU A 197 -7.36 -10.40 11.59
N ILE A 198 -7.74 -10.51 12.87
CA ILE A 198 -7.13 -11.47 13.80
C ILE A 198 -7.29 -12.90 13.27
N GLN A 199 -8.47 -13.30 12.78
CA GLN A 199 -8.67 -14.64 12.21
C GLN A 199 -7.73 -14.94 11.04
N ALA A 200 -7.36 -13.93 10.25
CA ALA A 200 -6.42 -14.09 9.15
C ALA A 200 -4.98 -14.41 9.63
N LEU A 201 -4.60 -14.03 10.86
CA LEU A 201 -3.30 -14.37 11.46
C LEU A 201 -3.16 -15.86 11.78
N ASP A 202 -4.26 -16.59 11.93
CA ASP A 202 -4.26 -18.04 12.17
C ASP A 202 -4.37 -18.85 10.86
N GLY A 203 -4.49 -18.15 9.72
CA GLY A 203 -4.60 -18.77 8.39
C GLY A 203 -3.35 -19.55 7.99
N LYS A 204 -3.51 -20.53 7.09
CA LYS A 204 -2.39 -21.35 6.58
C LYS A 204 -1.48 -20.59 5.62
N ASP A 205 -2.02 -19.64 4.88
CA ASP A 205 -1.28 -18.84 3.89
C ASP A 205 -0.42 -17.78 4.58
N LEU A 206 0.90 -17.91 4.44
CA LEU A 206 1.87 -16.96 5.00
C LEU A 206 1.67 -15.53 4.46
N GLN A 207 1.32 -15.39 3.18
CA GLN A 207 1.14 -14.08 2.59
C GLN A 207 -0.10 -13.37 3.12
N LEU A 208 -1.18 -14.11 3.41
CA LEU A 208 -2.36 -13.55 4.07
C LEU A 208 -2.07 -13.13 5.51
N ARG A 209 -1.28 -13.92 6.26
CA ARG A 209 -0.84 -13.51 7.61
C ARG A 209 -0.03 -12.22 7.58
N ARG A 210 0.88 -12.08 6.61
CA ARG A 210 1.66 -10.84 6.41
C ARG A 210 0.76 -9.65 6.08
N SER A 211 -0.25 -9.83 5.22
CA SER A 211 -1.23 -8.79 4.92
C SER A 211 -1.97 -8.36 6.17
N ALA A 212 -2.51 -9.31 6.93
CA ALA A 212 -3.25 -9.05 8.16
C ALA A 212 -2.40 -8.34 9.23
N LEU A 213 -1.10 -8.66 9.33
CA LEU A 213 -0.17 -7.92 10.20
C LEU A 213 -0.09 -6.44 9.82
N MET A 214 0.06 -6.14 8.53
CA MET A 214 0.10 -4.76 8.04
C MET A 214 -1.23 -4.05 8.29
N ASP A 215 -2.35 -4.71 8.02
CA ASP A 215 -3.68 -4.15 8.22
C ASP A 215 -3.97 -3.85 9.69
N LEU A 216 -3.69 -4.79 10.60
CA LEU A 216 -3.87 -4.63 12.05
C LEU A 216 -3.01 -3.50 12.62
N GLY A 217 -1.77 -3.38 12.16
CA GLY A 217 -0.90 -2.26 12.50
C GLY A 217 -1.46 -0.93 12.02
N ALA A 218 -1.91 -0.86 10.76
CA ALA A 218 -2.47 0.35 10.16
C ALA A 218 -3.73 0.83 10.87
N ILE A 219 -4.60 -0.08 11.30
CA ILE A 219 -5.82 0.27 12.04
C ILE A 219 -5.61 0.47 13.55
N GLY A 220 -4.45 0.08 14.08
CA GLY A 220 -4.13 0.22 15.49
C GLY A 220 -5.01 -0.62 16.43
N TYR A 221 -5.47 -1.79 15.99
CA TYR A 221 -6.44 -2.58 16.77
C TYR A 221 -5.77 -3.30 17.95
N LEU A 222 -5.83 -2.66 19.13
CA LEU A 222 -5.08 -3.07 20.32
C LEU A 222 -5.32 -4.53 20.77
N SER A 223 -6.54 -5.04 20.60
CA SER A 223 -6.89 -6.44 20.93
C SER A 223 -6.09 -7.47 20.12
N ALA A 224 -5.44 -7.05 19.02
CA ALA A 224 -4.60 -7.92 18.21
C ALA A 224 -3.15 -8.06 18.71
N ALA A 225 -2.73 -7.37 19.78
CA ALA A 225 -1.34 -7.38 20.24
C ALA A 225 -0.78 -8.81 20.47
N GLU A 226 -1.50 -9.63 21.23
CA GLU A 226 -1.12 -11.02 21.49
C GLU A 226 -1.22 -11.92 20.24
N PRO A 227 -2.30 -11.87 19.44
CA PRO A 227 -2.33 -12.56 18.14
C PRO A 227 -1.16 -12.21 17.22
N ILE A 228 -0.79 -10.93 17.12
CA ILE A 228 0.36 -10.45 16.33
C ILE A 228 1.67 -11.04 16.86
N TYR A 229 1.86 -11.08 18.18
CA TYR A 229 3.06 -11.66 18.78
C TYR A 229 3.19 -13.16 18.46
N ASN A 230 2.08 -13.89 18.57
CA ASN A 230 2.06 -15.35 18.48
C ASN A 230 1.96 -15.92 17.04
N THR A 231 1.53 -15.12 16.05
CA THR A 231 1.37 -15.61 14.66
C THR A 231 2.69 -16.07 14.03
N LEU A 232 2.63 -16.99 13.07
CA LEU A 232 3.82 -17.46 12.34
C LEU A 232 4.17 -16.52 11.17
N ALA A 233 5.03 -15.53 11.44
CA ALA A 233 5.56 -14.58 10.46
C ALA A 233 6.91 -14.02 10.92
N GLU A 234 7.58 -13.25 10.07
CA GLU A 234 8.83 -12.57 10.39
C GLU A 234 8.66 -11.57 11.54
N ASN A 235 9.59 -11.57 12.50
CA ASN A 235 9.57 -10.63 13.64
C ASN A 235 9.57 -9.17 13.17
N SER A 236 10.23 -8.85 12.05
CA SER A 236 10.23 -7.50 11.48
C SER A 236 8.82 -7.00 11.14
N LEU A 237 7.95 -7.87 10.60
CA LEU A 237 6.57 -7.51 10.28
C LEU A 237 5.71 -7.43 11.54
N LYS A 238 5.91 -8.33 12.50
CA LYS A 238 5.25 -8.25 13.81
C LYS A 238 5.57 -6.94 14.54
N LEU A 239 6.84 -6.53 14.53
CA LEU A 239 7.30 -5.28 15.13
C LEU A 239 6.66 -4.06 14.46
N ILE A 240 6.53 -4.05 13.13
CA ILE A 240 5.81 -2.99 12.40
C ILE A 240 4.34 -2.93 12.82
N ALA A 241 3.68 -4.09 12.93
CA ALA A 241 2.28 -4.17 13.34
C ALA A 241 2.07 -3.68 14.80
N LEU A 242 2.87 -4.20 15.75
CA LEU A 242 2.82 -3.77 17.16
C LEU A 242 3.14 -2.29 17.33
N LYS A 243 4.08 -1.76 16.54
CA LYS A 243 4.37 -0.32 16.51
C LYS A 243 3.14 0.47 16.09
N GLY A 244 2.40 0.03 15.07
CA GLY A 244 1.16 0.68 14.62
C GLY A 244 0.06 0.68 15.69
N LEU A 245 -0.10 -0.43 16.43
CA LEU A 245 -0.98 -0.50 17.61
C LEU A 245 -0.58 0.54 18.67
N LEU A 246 0.72 0.57 19.02
CA LEU A 246 1.23 1.47 20.04
C LEU A 246 1.06 2.95 19.67
N GLU A 247 1.39 3.33 18.42
CA GLU A 247 1.28 4.71 17.95
C GLU A 247 -0.17 5.22 17.96
N ASN A 248 -1.11 4.41 17.49
CA ASN A 248 -2.53 4.77 17.53
C ASN A 248 -3.04 4.90 18.97
N HIS A 249 -2.72 3.92 19.83
CA HIS A 249 -3.16 3.95 21.22
C HIS A 249 -2.58 5.15 22.00
N LEU A 250 -1.30 5.47 21.80
CA LEU A 250 -0.67 6.64 22.41
C LEU A 250 -1.30 7.94 21.92
N LYS A 251 -1.61 8.04 20.63
CA LYS A 251 -2.29 9.23 20.06
C LYS A 251 -3.65 9.46 20.70
N ASP A 252 -4.43 8.40 20.92
CA ASP A 252 -5.75 8.48 21.56
C ASP A 252 -5.67 8.82 23.06
N HIS A 253 -4.53 8.55 23.70
CA HIS A 253 -4.30 8.76 25.14
C HIS A 253 -3.33 9.92 25.44
N ASN A 254 -3.20 10.90 24.55
CA ASN A 254 -2.32 12.07 24.73
C ASN A 254 -0.86 11.70 25.10
N ASN A 255 -0.34 10.62 24.51
CA ASN A 255 0.99 10.06 24.74
C ASN A 255 1.26 9.58 26.18
N VAL A 256 0.22 9.28 26.96
CA VAL A 256 0.36 8.71 28.30
C VAL A 256 0.60 7.20 28.22
N LEU A 257 1.61 6.71 28.96
CA LEU A 257 1.94 5.29 29.04
C LEU A 257 0.97 4.54 29.96
N SER A 258 -0.08 3.98 29.36
CA SER A 258 -1.02 3.05 29.99
C SER A 258 -0.39 1.67 30.25
N ASP A 259 -1.08 0.81 31.01
CA ASP A 259 -0.61 -0.57 31.22
C ASP A 259 -0.69 -1.39 29.93
N GLU A 260 -1.67 -1.10 29.08
CA GLU A 260 -1.79 -1.66 27.74
C GLU A 260 -0.63 -1.25 26.83
N SER A 261 -0.22 0.03 26.87
CA SER A 261 0.96 0.52 26.14
C SER A 261 2.23 -0.23 26.58
N LYS A 262 2.44 -0.37 27.89
CA LYS A 262 3.58 -1.10 28.46
C LYS A 262 3.56 -2.57 28.07
N HIS A 263 2.38 -3.18 28.03
CA HIS A 263 2.21 -4.55 27.59
C HIS A 263 2.63 -4.73 26.13
N VAL A 264 2.16 -3.88 25.20
CA VAL A 264 2.59 -3.90 23.80
C VAL A 264 4.11 -3.71 23.68
N MET A 265 4.70 -2.78 24.42
CA MET A 265 6.15 -2.58 24.46
C MET A 265 6.90 -3.85 24.92
N GLY A 266 6.39 -4.53 25.95
CA GLY A 266 6.96 -5.80 26.42
C GLY A 266 6.91 -6.92 25.36
N LEU A 267 5.83 -6.99 24.58
CA LEU A 267 5.75 -7.92 23.43
C LEU A 267 6.77 -7.57 22.35
N MET A 268 6.97 -6.28 22.06
CA MET A 268 7.97 -5.83 21.10
C MET A 268 9.39 -6.19 21.54
N ASP A 269 9.72 -5.98 22.82
CA ASP A 269 11.03 -6.35 23.39
C ASP A 269 11.30 -7.86 23.26
N GLY A 270 10.25 -8.70 23.36
CA GLY A 270 10.35 -10.15 23.19
C GLY A 270 10.58 -10.62 21.75
N LEU A 271 10.58 -9.73 20.75
CA LEU A 271 10.81 -10.05 19.33
C LEU A 271 12.18 -9.59 18.82
N LEU A 272 12.94 -8.83 19.62
CA LEU A 272 14.29 -8.34 19.33
C LEU A 272 15.36 -9.40 19.64
#